data_AF-A0A932XL19-F1
#
_entry.id   AF-A0A932XL19-F1
#
_cell.length_a   1.000
_cell.length_b   1.000
_cell.length_c   1.000
_cell.angle_alpha   90.00
_cell.angle_beta   90.00
_cell.angle_gamma   90.00
#
_symmetry.space_group_name_H-M   'P 1'
#
loop_
_entity.id
_entity.type
_entity.pdbx_description
1 polymer ?
#
loop_
_entity_poly.entity_id
_entity_poly.type
_entity_poly.pdbx_seq_one_letter_code
_entity_poly.pdbx_strand_id
1 'polypeptide(L)' 'MKRFIGALLLAGALGMTPNPKPADAAAVSCLDRVIADCDEDFPADSEQLIAIRGWCYIIRGSFCLF' A
#
# COMPACT_ATOMS: atom_id res chain seq x y z
N MET A 1 -25.77 18.56 -10.69
CA MET A 1 -24.39 18.90 -10.28
C MET A 1 -24.35 19.23 -8.78
N LYS A 2 -24.42 18.23 -7.88
CA LYS A 2 -24.51 18.44 -6.40
C LYS A 2 -23.81 17.34 -5.58
N ARG A 3 -22.70 16.76 -6.05
CA ARG A 3 -22.08 15.61 -5.35
C ARG A 3 -20.55 15.59 -5.47
N PHE A 4 -19.86 16.64 -5.04
CA PHE A 4 -18.38 16.61 -4.99
C PHE A 4 -17.75 17.28 -3.77
N ILE A 5 -18.51 17.55 -2.69
CA ILE A 5 -17.97 18.27 -1.51
C ILE A 5 -17.66 17.32 -0.32
N GLY A 6 -18.08 16.05 -0.38
CA GLY A 6 -17.95 15.12 0.77
C GLY A 6 -16.57 14.52 1.02
N ALA A 7 -15.61 14.64 0.09
CA ALA A 7 -14.37 13.87 0.14
C ALA A 7 -13.22 14.51 0.95
N LEU A 8 -13.35 15.77 1.36
CA LEU A 8 -12.26 16.53 2.00
C LEU A 8 -12.18 16.38 3.53
N LEU A 9 -13.19 15.81 4.19
CA LEU A 9 -13.22 15.73 5.67
C LEU A 9 -12.59 14.48 6.26
N LEU A 10 -12.29 13.45 5.46
CA LEU A 10 -11.71 12.19 5.96
C LEU A 10 -10.18 12.18 6.04
N ALA A 11 -9.49 13.13 5.39
CA ALA A 11 -8.03 13.20 5.42
C ALA A 11 -7.45 13.82 6.71
N GLY A 12 -8.26 14.55 7.49
CA GLY A 12 -7.81 15.24 8.70
C GLY A 12 -7.78 14.39 9.98
N ALA A 13 -8.37 13.19 9.98
CA ALA A 13 -8.55 12.39 11.20
C ALA A 13 -7.40 11.41 11.49
N LEU A 14 -6.45 11.19 10.56
CA LEU A 14 -5.32 10.28 10.76
C LEU A 14 -4.14 10.92 11.53
N GLY A 15 -4.19 12.23 11.80
CA GLY A 15 -3.13 12.96 12.52
C GLY A 15 -3.10 12.79 14.04
N MET A 16 -3.98 11.96 14.62
CA MET A 16 -4.10 11.79 16.08
C MET A 16 -3.91 10.31 16.50
N THR A 17 -2.79 9.69 16.19
CA THR A 17 -2.36 8.43 16.84
C THR A 17 -0.87 8.47 17.19
N PRO A 18 -0.43 7.77 18.26
CA PRO A 18 0.72 8.19 19.06
C PRO A 18 2.07 7.67 18.60
N ASN A 19 3.09 8.51 18.83
CA ASN A 19 4.52 8.24 19.04
C ASN A 19 5.34 7.79 17.80
N PRO A 20 6.43 8.50 17.44
CA PRO A 20 7.20 8.21 16.24
C PRO A 20 8.06 6.96 16.49
N LYS A 21 7.57 5.80 16.08
CA LYS A 21 8.49 4.80 15.58
C LYS A 21 9.13 5.37 14.31
N PRO A 22 10.42 5.13 14.04
CA PRO A 22 11.02 5.58 12.78
C PRO A 22 10.12 5.05 11.65
N ALA A 23 9.61 5.96 10.82
CA ALA A 23 8.71 5.62 9.71
C ALA A 23 9.31 4.51 8.85
N ASP A 24 10.64 4.46 8.79
CA ASP A 24 11.43 3.44 8.11
C ASP A 24 11.22 2.02 8.66
N ALA A 25 11.08 1.84 9.97
CA ALA A 25 10.86 0.50 10.56
C ALA A 25 9.45 -0.02 10.28
N ALA A 26 8.46 0.87 10.21
CA ALA A 26 7.10 0.51 9.83
C ALA A 26 6.99 0.25 8.32
N ALA A 27 7.63 1.10 7.50
CA ALA A 27 7.66 0.98 6.04
C ALA A 27 8.31 -0.35 5.60
N VAL A 28 9.41 -0.76 6.23
CA VAL A 28 10.05 -2.06 5.95
C VAL A 28 9.08 -3.21 6.24
N SER A 29 8.41 -3.21 7.40
CA SER A 29 7.45 -4.27 7.73
C SER A 29 6.20 -4.30 6.84
N CYS A 30 5.79 -3.13 6.30
CA CYS A 30 4.71 -3.04 5.33
C CYS A 30 5.14 -3.60 3.98
N LEU A 31 6.32 -3.19 3.51
CA LEU A 31 6.84 -3.63 2.22
C LEU A 31 7.08 -5.14 2.20
N ASP A 32 7.62 -5.72 3.27
CA ASP A 32 7.82 -7.17 3.40
C ASP A 32 6.51 -7.94 3.30
N ARG A 33 5.43 -7.42 3.92
CA ARG A 33 4.09 -8.01 3.81
C ARG A 33 3.54 -7.91 2.40
N VAL A 34 3.67 -6.74 1.76
CA VAL A 34 3.25 -6.55 0.37
C VAL A 34 3.97 -7.50 -0.57
N ILE A 35 5.28 -7.70 -0.37
CA ILE A 35 6.06 -8.63 -1.19
C ILE A 35 5.52 -10.06 -1.01
N ALA A 36 5.35 -10.50 0.23
CA ALA A 36 4.82 -11.83 0.54
C ALA A 36 3.43 -12.06 -0.06
N ASP A 37 2.49 -11.12 0.14
CA ASP A 37 1.12 -11.22 -0.36
C ASP A 37 1.10 -11.23 -1.91
N CYS A 38 1.90 -10.39 -2.56
CA CYS A 38 1.96 -10.33 -4.03
C CYS A 38 2.66 -11.56 -4.64
N ASP A 39 3.61 -12.18 -3.95
CA ASP A 39 4.23 -13.44 -4.36
C ASP A 39 3.30 -14.63 -4.19
N GLU A 40 2.46 -14.63 -3.14
CA GLU A 40 1.43 -15.65 -2.93
C GLU A 40 0.28 -15.52 -3.94
N ASP A 41 -0.24 -14.30 -4.15
CA ASP A 41 -1.34 -14.02 -5.08
C ASP A 41 -0.94 -14.25 -6.55
N PHE A 42 0.33 -13.97 -6.91
CA PHE A 42 0.82 -13.97 -8.29
C PHE A 42 2.19 -14.66 -8.42
N PRO A 43 2.25 -16.00 -8.36
CA PRO A 43 3.51 -16.73 -8.43
C PRO A 43 4.26 -16.53 -9.75
N ALA A 44 5.58 -16.73 -9.72
CA ALA A 44 6.49 -16.54 -10.86
C ALA A 44 6.46 -17.67 -11.91
N ASP A 45 5.40 -18.47 -11.97
CA ASP A 45 5.34 -19.69 -12.78
C ASP A 45 4.93 -19.46 -14.24
N SER A 46 4.40 -18.27 -14.55
CA SER A 46 4.03 -17.87 -15.91
C SER A 46 4.35 -16.39 -16.18
N GLU A 47 4.68 -16.08 -17.44
CA GLU A 47 5.07 -14.73 -17.88
C GLU A 47 3.99 -13.67 -17.59
N GLN A 48 2.72 -14.06 -17.71
CA GLN A 48 1.59 -13.17 -17.44
C GLN A 48 1.47 -12.83 -15.95
N LEU A 49 1.71 -13.80 -15.06
CA LEU A 49 1.66 -13.59 -13.61
C LEU A 49 2.87 -12.77 -13.12
N ILE A 50 4.04 -12.91 -13.74
CA ILE A 50 5.20 -12.05 -13.45
C ILE A 50 4.86 -10.56 -13.69
N ALA A 51 4.19 -10.25 -14.81
CA ALA A 51 3.79 -8.88 -15.11
C ALA A 51 2.76 -8.35 -14.11
N ILE A 52 1.74 -9.17 -13.77
CA ILE A 52 0.71 -8.78 -12.79
C ILE A 52 1.32 -8.58 -11.39
N ARG A 53 2.26 -9.43 -11.00
CA ARG A 53 3.00 -9.29 -9.74
C ARG A 53 3.80 -7.99 -9.68
N GLY A 54 4.45 -7.60 -10.78
CA GLY A 54 5.13 -6.31 -10.88
C GLY A 54 4.18 -5.13 -10.62
N TRP A 55 2.97 -5.18 -11.18
CA TRP A 55 1.92 -4.21 -10.89
C TRP A 55 1.43 -4.26 -9.44
N CYS A 56 1.32 -5.46 -8.86
CA CYS A 56 0.96 -5.65 -7.45
C CYS A 56 1.95 -4.92 -6.53
N TYR A 57 3.25 -5.07 -6.74
CA TYR A 57 4.26 -4.37 -5.96
C TYR A 57 4.17 -2.84 -6.08
N ILE A 58 3.95 -2.31 -7.27
CA ILE A 58 3.87 -0.85 -7.48
C ILE A 58 2.65 -0.28 -6.75
N ILE A 59 1.47 -0.89 -6.95
CA ILE A 59 0.22 -0.40 -6.36
C ILE A 59 0.24 -0.62 -4.85
N ARG A 60 0.46 -1.85 -4.39
CA ARG A 60 0.39 -2.17 -2.97
C ARG A 60 1.57 -1.58 -2.19
N GLY A 61 2.77 -1.54 -2.77
CA GLY A 61 3.96 -0.95 -2.16
C GLY A 61 3.86 0.57 -2.03
N SER A 62 3.10 1.24 -2.90
CA SER A 62 2.84 2.68 -2.74
C SER A 62 2.10 2.99 -1.43
N PHE A 63 1.25 2.10 -0.93
CA PHE A 63 0.57 2.28 0.37
C PHE A 63 1.51 2.14 1.57
N CYS A 64 2.71 1.60 1.39
CA CYS A 64 3.71 1.53 2.47
C CYS A 64 4.52 2.84 2.61
N LEU A 65 4.38 3.76 1.66
CA LEU A 65 5.06 5.06 1.64
C LEU A 65 4.14 6.22 2.09
N PHE A 66 2.85 5.95 2.38
CA PHE A 66 1.85 6.91 2.84
C PHE A 66 1.21 6.43 4.16
#